data_AF-A0A5B7HJC0-F1
#
_entry.id   AF-A0A5B7HJC0-F1
#
_cell.length_a   1.000
_cell.length_b   1.000
_cell.length_c   1.000
_cell.angle_alpha   90.00
_cell.angle_beta   90.00
_cell.angle_gamma   90.00
#
_symmetry.space_group_name_H-M   'P 1'
#
loop_
_entity.id
_entity.type
_entity.pdbx_description
1 polymer ?
#
loop_
_entity_poly.entity_id
_entity_poly.type
_entity_poly.pdbx_seq_one_letter_code
_entity_poly.pdbx_strand_id
1 'polypeptide(L)' 'MNSTQISLSQSLLHEVDALIYVDTDTLFLAPLEHLWDHFSAMNASHMAAMAPEHEDLATGWYNRFAKHPYYGRLGK' A
#
# COMPACT_ATOMS: atom_id res chain seq x y z
N MET A 1 -18.72 18.46 15.61
CA MET A 1 -17.43 18.05 15.02
C MET A 1 -17.76 17.07 13.91
N ASN A 2 -17.77 17.53 12.67
CA ASN A 2 -18.14 16.70 11.53
C ASN A 2 -16.87 16.03 11.02
N SER A 3 -16.67 14.77 11.38
CA SER A 3 -15.59 13.96 10.83
C SER A 3 -15.93 13.63 9.37
N THR A 4 -15.16 14.18 8.43
CA THR A 4 -15.21 13.77 7.03
C THR A 4 -14.63 12.37 6.94
N GLN A 5 -15.50 11.37 6.85
CA GLN A 5 -15.13 10.01 6.50
C GLN A 5 -15.05 9.93 4.97
N ILE A 6 -13.91 9.51 4.42
CA ILE A 6 -13.82 9.22 2.98
C ILE A 6 -14.64 7.95 2.75
N SER A 7 -15.90 8.12 2.34
CA SER A 7 -16.76 7.03 1.89
C SER A 7 -16.57 6.90 0.38
N LEU A 8 -15.81 5.89 -0.05
CA LEU A 8 -15.79 5.48 -1.45
C LEU A 8 -17.13 4.80 -1.74
N SER A 9 -18.15 5.57 -2.14
CA SER A 9 -19.44 4.98 -2.48
C SER A 9 -19.29 4.19 -3.77
N GLN A 10 -19.92 3.01 -3.83
CA GLN A 10 -19.93 2.19 -5.04
C GLN A 10 -20.51 2.95 -6.25
N SER A 11 -21.35 3.97 -6.01
CA SER A 11 -21.88 4.84 -7.05
C SER A 11 -20.83 5.70 -7.76
N LEU A 12 -19.67 5.95 -7.13
CA LEU A 12 -18.60 6.77 -7.70
C LEU A 12 -17.68 5.97 -8.63
N LEU A 13 -17.69 4.63 -8.52
CA LEU A 13 -16.71 3.73 -9.15
C LEU A 13 -17.36 2.73 -10.11
N HIS A 14 -18.53 3.06 -10.67
CA HIS A 14 -19.30 2.13 -11.51
C HIS A 14 -18.56 1.63 -12.77
N GLU A 15 -17.57 2.37 -13.26
CA GLU A 15 -16.86 2.09 -14.50
C GLU A 15 -15.37 1.76 -14.29
N VAL A 16 -14.92 1.64 -13.04
CA VAL A 16 -13.50 1.45 -12.71
C VAL A 16 -13.31 0.09 -12.06
N ASP A 17 -12.61 -0.81 -12.75
CA ASP A 17 -12.33 -2.17 -12.26
C ASP A 17 -11.33 -2.18 -11.11
N ALA A 18 -10.37 -1.25 -11.13
CA ALA A 18 -9.37 -1.07 -10.07
C ALA A 18 -8.85 0.37 -10.06
N LEU A 19 -8.48 0.87 -8.87
CA LEU A 19 -7.85 2.17 -8.69
C LEU A 19 -6.77 2.10 -7.62
N ILE A 20 -5.80 2.99 -7.71
CA ILE A 20 -4.77 3.18 -6.68
C ILE A 20 -4.99 4.55 -6.05
N TYR A 21 -5.25 4.56 -4.74
CA TYR A 21 -5.32 5.79 -3.96
C TYR A 21 -3.93 6.08 -3.37
N VAL A 22 -3.42 7.28 -3.59
CA VAL A 22 -2.12 7.73 -3.07
C VAL A 22 -2.24 9.08 -2.39
N ASP A 23 -1.35 9.33 -1.42
CA ASP A 23 -1.28 10.61 -0.74
C ASP A 23 -0.76 11.71 -1.68
N THR A 24 -1.13 12.96 -1.39
CA THR A 24 -0.82 14.11 -2.25
C THR A 24 0.67 14.46 -2.29
N ASP A 25 1.45 13.96 -1.34
CA ASP A 25 2.90 14.13 -1.23
C ASP A 25 3.68 12.90 -1.74
N THR A 26 3.02 11.98 -2.43
CA THR A 26 3.67 10.81 -3.05
C THR A 26 4.29 11.17 -4.40
N LEU A 27 5.57 10.83 -4.59
CA LEU A 27 6.27 10.92 -5.86
C LEU A 27 6.65 9.52 -6.37
N PHE A 28 6.26 9.21 -7.61
CA PHE A 28 6.67 7.97 -8.28
C PHE A 28 8.03 8.14 -8.95
N LEU A 29 8.99 7.28 -8.62
CA LEU A 29 10.35 7.29 -9.18
C LEU A 29 10.52 6.32 -10.36
N ALA A 30 9.50 5.52 -10.65
CA ALA A 30 9.49 4.49 -11.69
C ALA A 30 8.10 4.45 -12.37
N PRO A 31 7.98 3.79 -13.54
CA PRO A 31 6.69 3.63 -14.21
C PRO A 31 5.65 2.94 -13.33
N LEU A 32 4.40 3.45 -13.36
CA LEU A 32 3.31 2.96 -12.51
C LEU A 32 2.87 1.55 -12.89
N GLU A 33 3.11 1.15 -14.14
CA GLU A 33 2.82 -0.17 -14.69
C GLU A 33 3.48 -1.28 -13.85
N HIS A 34 4.69 -1.04 -13.33
CA HIS A 34 5.37 -2.02 -12.47
C HIS A 34 4.60 -2.30 -11.17
N LEU A 35 3.87 -1.31 -10.63
CA LEU A 35 3.04 -1.49 -9.44
C LEU A 35 1.77 -2.28 -9.79
N TRP A 36 1.18 -2.03 -10.95
CA TRP A 36 0.05 -2.81 -11.46
C TRP A 36 0.42 -4.27 -11.71
N ASP A 37 1.63 -4.54 -12.21
CA ASP A 37 2.12 -5.91 -12.40
C ASP A 37 2.15 -6.67 -11.07
N HIS A 38 2.56 -6.03 -9.97
CA HIS A 38 2.50 -6.64 -8.63
C HIS A 38 1.07 -6.95 -8.18
N PHE A 39 0.12 -6.04 -8.39
CA PHE A 39 -1.28 -6.27 -8.05
C PHE A 39 -1.93 -7.35 -8.90
N SER A 40 -1.55 -7.47 -10.18
CA SER A 40 -2.06 -8.50 -11.09
C SER A 40 -1.67 -9.92 -10.64
N ALA A 41 -0.58 -10.06 -9.88
CA ALA A 41 -0.12 -11.33 -9.32
C ALA A 41 -0.80 -11.69 -7.98
N MET A 42 -1.58 -10.78 -7.38
CA MET A 42 -2.34 -11.07 -6.16
C MET A 42 -3.52 -11.99 -6.46
N ASN A 43 -3.92 -12.79 -5.48
CA ASN A 43 -5.06 -13.70 -5.58
C ASN A 43 -6.01 -13.50 -4.39
N ALA A 44 -7.11 -14.27 -4.33
CA ALA A 44 -8.12 -14.14 -3.28
C ALA A 44 -7.61 -14.31 -1.83
N SER A 45 -6.41 -14.86 -1.61
CA SER A 45 -5.78 -14.95 -0.29
C SER A 45 -4.93 -13.74 0.09
N HIS A 46 -4.58 -12.88 -0.87
CA HIS A 46 -3.81 -11.67 -0.64
C HIS A 46 -4.73 -10.46 -0.50
N MET A 47 -4.87 -9.93 0.72
CA MET A 47 -5.73 -8.77 1.00
C MET A 47 -4.98 -7.43 1.02
N ALA A 48 -3.66 -7.45 1.24
CA ALA A 48 -2.82 -6.26 1.31
C ALA A 48 -1.38 -6.59 0.95
N ALA A 49 -0.65 -5.59 0.43
CA ALA A 49 0.79 -5.64 0.22
C ALA A 49 1.42 -4.46 0.97
N MET A 50 2.62 -4.67 1.52
CA MET A 50 3.39 -3.62 2.21
C MET A 50 4.80 -3.59 1.65
N ALA A 51 5.31 -2.38 1.41
CA ALA A 51 6.73 -2.17 1.09
C ALA A 51 7.51 -1.86 2.37
N PRO A 52 8.82 -2.18 2.41
CA PRO A 52 9.69 -1.72 3.48
C PRO A 52 9.70 -0.19 3.57
N GLU A 53 9.76 0.33 4.78
CA GLU A 53 9.83 1.77 5.03
C GLU A 53 11.22 2.35 4.70
N HIS A 54 12.28 1.57 4.89
CA HIS A 54 13.63 1.90 4.46
C HIS A 54 14.28 0.71 3.77
N GLU A 55 15.18 1.00 2.83
CA GLU A 55 16.04 -0.01 2.20
C GLU A 55 17.12 -0.53 3.16
N ASP A 56 17.55 0.30 4.11
CA ASP A 56 18.53 -0.06 5.13
C ASP A 56 17.86 -0.69 6.37
N LEU A 57 18.34 -1.88 6.72
CA LEU A 57 17.90 -2.64 7.90
C LEU A 57 18.22 -1.89 9.20
N ALA A 58 19.26 -1.06 9.23
CA ALA A 58 19.65 -0.39 10.46
C ALA A 58 18.79 0.83 10.79
N THR A 59 18.11 1.44 9.81
CA THR A 59 17.36 2.70 10.00
C THR A 59 15.87 2.51 10.17
N GLY A 60 15.30 1.39 9.70
CA GLY A 60 13.86 1.17 9.71
C GLY A 60 13.23 1.26 11.11
N TRP A 61 12.07 1.90 11.22
CA TRP A 61 11.33 1.95 12.49
C TRP A 61 10.58 0.64 12.75
N TYR A 62 9.98 0.07 11.71
CA TYR A 62 9.13 -1.12 11.82
C TYR A 62 9.89 -2.37 12.25
N ASN A 63 11.06 -2.64 11.67
CA ASN A 63 11.85 -3.82 12.04
C ASN A 63 12.48 -3.69 13.45
N ARG A 64 12.64 -2.47 13.98
CA ARG A 64 13.29 -2.24 15.27
C ARG A 64 12.31 -2.13 16.44
N PHE A 65 11.12 -1.57 16.21
CA PHE A 65 10.24 -1.18 17.31
C PHE A 65 8.77 -1.60 17.15
N ALA A 66 8.34 -2.05 15.96
CA ALA A 66 6.96 -2.48 15.79
C ALA A 66 6.67 -3.78 16.55
N LYS A 67 5.49 -3.84 17.16
CA LYS A 67 4.99 -5.01 17.90
C LYS A 67 3.95 -5.83 17.13
N HIS A 68 3.54 -5.36 15.96
CA HIS A 68 2.65 -6.11 15.07
C HIS A 68 3.47 -7.05 14.18
N PRO A 69 2.87 -8.14 13.66
CA PRO A 69 3.50 -8.97 12.64
C PRO A 69 3.94 -8.11 11.46
N TYR A 70 5.07 -8.47 10.86
CA TYR A 70 5.71 -7.79 9.74
C TYR A 70 6.15 -8.91 8.77
N TYR A 71 6.17 -8.79 7.42
CA TYR A 71 6.51 -9.90 6.46
C TYR A 71 7.73 -9.67 5.48
N GLY A 72 8.66 -10.64 5.21
CA GLY A 72 9.97 -10.59 4.47
C GLY A 72 11.35 -10.59 5.23
N ARG A 73 12.39 -9.90 4.70
CA ARG A 73 13.72 -9.67 5.35
C ARG A 73 13.87 -8.28 6.01
N LEU A 74 13.27 -7.25 5.42
CA LEU A 74 13.22 -5.88 5.96
C LEU A 74 12.03 -5.65 6.90
N GLY A 75 11.38 -6.77 7.23
CA GLY A 75 10.11 -7.05 7.92
C GLY A 75 9.68 -8.43 7.53
N LYS A 76 9.01 -9.25 8.35
CA LYS A 76 9.23 -10.71 8.59
C LYS A 76 8.20 -11.82 8.21
#